data_AF-A0A8R1DNT6-F1
#
_entry.id   AF-A0A8R1DNT6-F1
#
_cell.length_a   1.000
_cell.length_b   1.000
_cell.length_c   1.000
_cell.angle_alpha   90.00
_cell.angle_beta   90.00
_cell.angle_gamma   90.00
#
_symmetry.space_group_name_H-M   'P 1'
#
loop_
_entity.id
_entity.type
_entity.pdbx_description
1 polymer ?
#
loop_
_entity_poly.entity_id
_entity_poly.type
_entity_poly.pdbx_seq_one_letter_code
_entity_poly.pdbx_strand_id
1 'polypeptide(L)' 'MLELLQSNTGAVQVLSMPFPLFELQKKYNCSPATSVETERLFSTARTILSENRKRLSRKNFSMLLFLQRNIHLMGY' A
#
# COMPACT_ATOMS: atom_id res chain seq x y z
N MET A 1 -13.73 -14.08 24.52
CA MET A 1 -14.21 -15.43 24.11
C MET A 1 -14.56 -15.30 22.64
N LEU A 2 -13.58 -15.31 21.74
CA LEU A 2 -13.00 -16.51 21.14
C LEU A 2 -14.09 -17.43 20.59
N GLU A 3 -14.37 -17.32 19.30
CA GLU A 3 -14.68 -18.48 18.45
C GLU A 3 -13.93 -18.27 17.14
N LEU A 4 -12.82 -18.98 17.08
CA LEU A 4 -11.96 -19.18 15.93
C LEU A 4 -12.68 -20.09 14.95
N LEU A 5 -12.73 -19.71 13.67
CA LEU A 5 -12.67 -20.69 12.59
C LEU A 5 -11.82 -20.15 11.45
N GLN A 6 -10.52 -20.39 11.57
CA GLN A 6 -9.66 -20.50 10.41
C GLN A 6 -10.16 -21.67 9.57
N SER A 7 -10.56 -21.41 8.33
CA SER A 7 -10.51 -22.42 7.27
C SER A 7 -9.96 -21.76 6.01
N ASN A 8 -8.68 -22.07 5.82
CA ASN A 8 -7.93 -22.16 4.58
C ASN A 8 -8.78 -22.15 3.27
N THR A 9 -8.20 -21.53 2.23
CA THR A 9 -8.55 -21.64 0.80
C THR A 9 -9.44 -20.53 0.21
N GLY A 10 -8.79 -19.54 -0.41
CA GLY A 10 -9.07 -19.13 -1.80
C GLY A 10 -10.34 -18.37 -2.16
N ALA A 11 -11.32 -18.20 -1.28
CA ALA A 11 -12.50 -17.38 -1.57
C ALA A 11 -13.07 -16.83 -0.27
N VAL A 12 -12.69 -15.60 0.07
CA VAL A 12 -13.42 -14.79 1.04
C VAL A 12 -14.88 -14.79 0.57
N GLN A 13 -15.75 -15.47 1.33
CA GLN A 13 -17.17 -15.49 1.07
C GLN A 13 -17.65 -14.04 0.92
N VAL A 14 -17.99 -13.67 -0.32
CA VAL A 14 -18.78 -12.47 -0.61
C VAL A 14 -20.18 -12.79 -0.11
N LEU A 15 -20.35 -12.78 1.21
CA LEU A 15 -21.65 -12.74 1.85
C LEU A 15 -22.37 -11.55 1.20
N SER A 16 -23.51 -11.86 0.61
CA SER A 16 -24.37 -10.99 -0.19
C SER A 16 -24.66 -9.66 0.51
N MET A 17 -23.74 -8.72 0.38
CA MET A 17 -23.90 -7.36 0.84
C MET A 17 -24.76 -6.63 -0.19
N PRO A 18 -25.73 -5.79 0.23
CA PRO A 18 -26.46 -4.96 -0.70
C PRO A 18 -25.46 -4.13 -1.52
N PHE A 19 -25.61 -4.13 -2.85
CA PHE A 19 -24.71 -3.50 -3.84
C PHE A 19 -24.02 -2.20 -3.39
N PRO A 20 -24.70 -1.21 -2.76
CA PRO A 20 -24.04 0.02 -2.29
C PRO A 20 -23.01 -0.19 -1.18
N LEU A 21 -23.21 -1.16 -0.28
CA LEU A 21 -22.33 -1.40 0.85
C LEU A 21 -21.00 -2.03 0.42
N PHE A 22 -21.02 -2.83 -0.65
CA PHE A 22 -19.82 -3.41 -1.25
C PHE A 22 -18.89 -2.34 -1.83
N GLU A 23 -19.44 -1.33 -2.50
CA GLU A 23 -18.65 -0.21 -3.04
C GLU A 23 -18.08 0.68 -1.92
N LEU A 24 -18.85 0.91 -0.85
CA LEU A 24 -18.35 1.62 0.34
C LEU A 24 -17.22 0.85 1.01
N GLN A 25 -17.37 -0.47 1.17
CA GLN A 25 -16.36 -1.31 1.79
C GLN A 25 -15.02 -1.24 1.05
N LYS A 26 -15.01 -1.31 -0.29
CA LYS A 26 -13.79 -1.11 -1.08
C LYS A 26 -13.15 0.24 -0.79
N LYS A 27 -13.94 1.32 -0.77
CA LYS A 27 -13.41 2.67 -0.56
C LYS A 27 -12.79 2.85 0.82
N TYR A 28 -13.43 2.37 1.88
CA TYR A 28 -12.97 2.59 3.25
C TYR A 28 -11.90 1.59 3.71
N ASN A 29 -11.92 0.34 3.22
CA ASN A 29 -10.92 -0.67 3.58
C ASN A 29 -9.61 -0.56 2.79
N CYS A 30 -9.57 0.23 1.71
CA CYS A 30 -8.33 0.47 0.97
C CYS A 30 -7.35 1.41 1.70
N SER A 31 -7.82 2.18 2.69
CA SER A 31 -6.92 3.04 3.45
C SER A 31 -6.16 2.22 4.49
N PRO A 32 -4.83 2.34 4.57
CA PRO A 32 -4.09 1.78 5.69
C PRO A 32 -4.58 2.43 6.99
N ALA A 33 -4.67 1.64 8.06
CA ALA A 33 -5.14 2.10 9.36
C ALA A 33 -4.15 3.05 10.08
N THR A 34 -2.89 3.10 9.62
CA THR A 34 -1.81 3.84 10.30
C THR A 34 -0.85 4.51 9.31
N SER A 35 -0.10 5.50 9.78
CA SER A 35 0.96 6.20 9.03
C SER A 35 2.23 5.38 8.84
N VAL A 36 2.34 4.21 9.49
CA VAL A 36 3.57 3.39 9.52
C VAL A 36 4.08 3.06 8.12
N GLU A 37 3.17 2.79 7.18
CA GLU A 37 3.54 2.49 5.79
C GLU A 37 4.16 3.70 5.08
N THR A 38 3.69 4.91 5.38
CA THR A 38 4.30 6.14 4.85
C THR A 38 5.66 6.42 5.47
N GLU A 39 5.83 6.17 6.77
CA GLU A 39 7.11 6.33 7.47
C GLU A 39 8.17 5.36 6.95
N ARG A 40 7.80 4.10 6.72
CA ARG A 40 8.68 3.09 6.08
C ARG A 40 9.10 3.52 4.68
N LEU A 41 8.16 4.07 3.90
CA LEU A 41 8.43 4.58 2.55
C LEU A 41 9.44 5.74 2.61
N PHE A 42 9.28 6.70 3.52
CA PHE A 42 10.23 7.81 3.67
C PHE A 42 11.58 7.39 4.26
N SER A 43 11.59 6.41 5.15
CA SER A 43 12.82 5.81 5.67
C SER A 43 13.64 5.18 4.53
N THR A 44 12.97 4.40 3.66
CA THR A 44 13.59 3.78 2.48
C THR A 44 14.00 4.83 1.44
N ALA A 45 13.20 5.89 1.29
CA ALA A 45 13.47 7.00 0.37
C ALA A 45 14.77 7.76 0.70
N ARG A 46 15.32 7.64 1.93
CA ARG A 46 16.67 8.14 2.23
C ARG A 46 17.74 7.55 1.31
N THR A 47 17.53 6.33 0.80
CA THR A 47 18.43 5.71 -0.18
C THR A 47 18.42 6.46 -1.52
N ILE A 48 17.28 7.02 -1.91
CA ILE A 48 17.18 7.88 -3.10
C ILE A 48 17.92 9.21 -2.85
N LEU A 49 17.72 9.78 -1.66
CA LEU A 49 18.34 11.03 -1.18
C LEU A 49 19.79 10.88 -0.70
N SER A 50 20.40 9.69 -0.87
CA SER A 50 21.77 9.39 -0.44
C SER A 50 22.76 10.47 -0.91
N GLU A 51 23.86 10.65 -0.17
CA GLU A 51 24.77 11.79 -0.31
C GLU A 51 25.32 12.04 -1.73
N ASN A 52 25.33 11.01 -2.58
CA ASN A 52 25.76 11.10 -3.97
C ASN A 52 24.70 11.72 -4.92
N ARG A 53 23.43 11.86 -4.47
CA ARG A 53 22.30 12.41 -5.23
C ARG A 53 21.75 13.73 -4.65
N LYS A 54 22.62 14.56 -4.07
CA LYS A 54 22.25 15.87 -3.48
C LYS A 54 21.63 16.89 -4.46
N ARG A 55 21.75 16.69 -5.78
CA ARG A 55 21.22 17.61 -6.82
C ARG A 55 19.91 17.16 -7.47
N LEU A 56 19.16 16.28 -6.81
CA LEU A 56 17.89 15.78 -7.34
C LEU A 56 16.78 16.84 -7.16
N SER A 57 16.11 17.22 -8.25
CA SER A 57 14.95 18.12 -8.16
C SER A 57 13.80 17.42 -7.42
N ARG A 58 12.95 18.20 -6.73
CA ARG A 58 11.79 17.68 -5.99
C ARG A 58 10.85 16.86 -6.89
N LYS A 59 10.69 17.26 -8.16
CA LYS A 59 9.90 16.55 -9.17
C LYS A 59 10.48 15.17 -9.46
N ASN A 60 11.78 15.10 -9.68
CA ASN A 60 12.47 13.84 -10.02
C ASN A 60 12.50 12.89 -8.81
N PHE A 61 12.62 13.43 -7.60
CA PHE A 61 12.49 12.65 -6.37
C PHE A 61 11.13 11.97 -6.25
N SER A 62 10.04 12.73 -6.45
CA SER A 62 8.68 12.17 -6.41
C SER A 62 8.48 11.06 -7.45
N MET A 63 9.01 11.26 -8.67
CA MET A 63 8.90 10.27 -9.74
C MET A 63 9.68 8.99 -9.43
N LEU A 64 10.91 9.10 -8.91
CA LEU A 64 11.71 7.95 -8.50
C LEU A 64 11.07 7.21 -7.33
N LEU A 65 10.52 7.92 -6.35
CA LEU A 65 9.81 7.34 -5.22
C LEU A 65 8.57 6.56 -5.67
N PHE A 66 7.82 7.11 -6.63
CA PHE A 66 6.70 6.42 -7.25
C PHE A 66 7.14 5.15 -7.98
N LEU A 67 8.19 5.23 -8.82
CA LEU A 67 8.69 4.07 -9.56
C LEU A 67 9.20 2.97 -8.62
N GLN A 68 9.99 3.33 -7.60
CA GLN A 68 10.51 2.39 -6.62
C GLN A 68 9.38 1.69 -5.85
N ARG A 69 8.30 2.41 -5.51
CA ARG A 69 7.15 1.77 -4.84
C ARG A 69 6.40 0.84 -5.78
N ASN A 70 6.24 1.18 -7.06
CA ASN A 70 5.38 0.43 -7.98
C ASN A 70 6.11 -0.64 -8.80
N ILE A 71 7.44 -0.77 -8.68
CA ILE A 71 8.23 -1.72 -9.49
C ILE A 71 7.72 -3.18 -9.36
N HIS A 72 7.34 -3.59 -8.15
CA HIS A 72 6.77 -4.91 -7.88
C HIS A 72 5.40 -5.15 -8.54
N LEU A 73 4.61 -4.09 -8.78
CA LEU A 73 3.34 -4.18 -9.50
C LEU A 73 3.55 -4.30 -11.02
N MET A 74 4.71 -3.88 -11.51
CA MET A 74 5.08 -3.95 -12.93
C MET A 74 5.65 -5.32 -13.33
N GLY A 75 5.80 -6.25 -12.38
CA GLY A 75 6.28 -7.61 -12.64
C GLY A 75 7.80 -7.74 -12.76
N TYR A 76 8.57 -6.79 -12.22
CA TYR A 76 10.03 -6.81 -12.11
C TYR A 76 10.49 -7.04 -10.67
#